data_AF-A0A4Y2WSC5-F1
#
_entry.id   AF-A0A4Y2WSC5-F1
#
_cell.length_a   1.000
_cell.length_b   1.000
_cell.length_c   1.000
_cell.angle_alpha   90.00
_cell.angle_beta   90.00
_cell.angle_gamma   90.00
#
_symmetry.space_group_name_H-M   'P 1'
#
loop_
_entity.id
_entity.type
_entity.pdbx_description
1 polymer ?
#
loop_
_entity_poly.entity_id
_entity_poly.type
_entity_poly.pdbx_seq_one_letter_code
_entity_poly.pdbx_strand_id
1 'polypeptide(L)'
;MLQSLFSPYKDVIHIVKIDTFDVSKLFDLIKKVIMGLDEIGFKVMGMVTDNNSINRAAASSFANFPTLQIKYDHLAEKSRPLFYVIDSVHMLKCVRNNWLNNHKNGYYFYYRDFDTLNNVFTASLSSVRKLYDLEYSSLLKFGYGLTRRVLWPTNLERQNVKLALKLFSTDVVHALNELGEKYSLECYEQTVKFINIISTWWDIVNVKPQ
;
A
#
# COMPACT_ATOMS: atom_id res chain seq x y z
N MET A 1 -0.08 -16.80 -11.00
CA MET A 1 1.11 -17.29 -10.28
C MET A 1 0.65 -17.89 -8.98
N LEU A 2 1.19 -19.05 -8.60
CA LEU A 2 0.97 -19.69 -7.31
C LEU A 2 2.20 -19.43 -6.44
N GLN A 3 1.98 -19.16 -5.16
CA GLN A 3 3.03 -19.02 -4.16
C GLN A 3 2.59 -19.74 -2.89
N SER A 4 3.48 -20.59 -2.37
CA SER A 4 3.25 -21.30 -1.12
C SER A 4 3.35 -20.35 0.07
N LEU A 5 2.50 -20.57 1.08
CA LEU A 5 2.57 -19.85 2.36
C LEU A 5 3.59 -20.45 3.34
N PHE A 6 3.90 -21.74 3.18
CA PHE A 6 4.72 -22.50 4.14
C PHE A 6 6.07 -22.94 3.56
N SER A 7 6.37 -22.58 2.32
CA SER A 7 7.61 -22.95 1.65
C SER A 7 7.98 -21.90 0.60
N PRO A 8 9.25 -21.85 0.14
CA PRO A 8 9.66 -20.92 -0.92
C PRO A 8 9.11 -21.28 -2.31
N TYR A 9 8.28 -22.32 -2.43
CA TYR A 9 7.75 -22.78 -3.70
C TYR A 9 6.87 -21.72 -4.38
N LYS A 10 7.12 -21.51 -5.67
CA LYS A 10 6.45 -20.52 -6.49
C LYS A 10 6.46 -20.96 -7.95
N ASP A 11 5.32 -20.82 -8.63
CA ASP A 11 5.18 -21.27 -10.01
C ASP A 11 4.18 -20.44 -10.83
N VAL A 12 4.36 -20.46 -12.15
CA VAL A 12 3.44 -19.82 -13.10
C VAL A 12 2.39 -20.82 -13.54
N ILE A 13 1.22 -20.70 -12.94
CA ILE A 13 0.08 -21.60 -13.20
C ILE A 13 -0.75 -21.24 -14.44
N HIS A 14 -0.66 -19.98 -14.89
CA HIS A 14 -1.46 -19.51 -16.02
C HIS A 14 -0.89 -18.23 -16.62
N ILE A 15 -0.91 -18.14 -17.96
CA ILE A 15 -0.54 -16.95 -18.74
C ILE A 15 -1.65 -16.74 -19.76
N VAL A 16 -2.24 -15.55 -19.77
CA VAL A 16 -3.29 -15.18 -20.74
C VAL A 16 -2.88 -13.92 -21.46
N LYS A 17 -3.04 -13.91 -22.78
CA LYS A 17 -2.92 -12.68 -23.57
C LYS A 17 -4.13 -11.81 -23.30
N ILE A 18 -3.90 -10.62 -22.75
CA ILE A 18 -4.95 -9.66 -22.43
C ILE A 18 -5.13 -8.72 -23.61
N ASP A 19 -6.22 -8.87 -24.35
CA ASP A 19 -6.73 -7.91 -25.32
C ASP A 19 -7.79 -7.01 -24.67
N THR A 20 -8.81 -7.59 -24.02
CA THR A 20 -9.72 -6.92 -23.07
C THR A 20 -10.29 -7.90 -22.04
N PHE A 21 -9.97 -7.67 -20.76
CA PHE A 21 -10.63 -8.35 -19.64
C PHE A 21 -11.72 -7.47 -19.07
N ASP A 22 -12.97 -7.88 -19.22
CA ASP A 22 -14.06 -7.41 -18.38
C ASP A 22 -14.06 -8.18 -17.05
N VAL A 23 -14.88 -7.70 -16.12
CA VAL A 23 -15.01 -8.27 -14.77
C VAL A 23 -15.42 -9.75 -14.81
N SER A 24 -16.32 -10.14 -15.72
CA SER A 24 -16.84 -11.51 -15.82
C SER A 24 -15.76 -12.48 -16.27
N LYS A 25 -15.03 -12.14 -17.34
CA LYS A 25 -13.93 -12.97 -17.84
C LYS A 25 -12.85 -13.17 -16.79
N LEU A 26 -12.53 -12.12 -16.03
CA LEU A 26 -11.52 -12.20 -14.98
C LEU A 26 -12.00 -13.11 -13.85
N PHE A 27 -13.24 -12.93 -13.40
CA PHE A 27 -13.83 -13.76 -12.37
C PHE A 27 -13.88 -15.24 -12.77
N ASP A 28 -14.35 -15.55 -13.97
CA ASP A 28 -14.41 -16.92 -14.49
C ASP A 28 -13.02 -17.55 -14.58
N LEU A 29 -12.02 -16.77 -14.97
CA LEU A 29 -10.64 -17.24 -15.01
C LEU A 29 -10.12 -17.57 -13.62
N ILE A 30 -10.27 -16.65 -12.65
CA ILE A 30 -9.82 -16.86 -11.28
C ILE A 30 -10.51 -18.10 -10.69
N LYS A 31 -11.82 -18.24 -10.90
CA LYS A 31 -12.60 -19.40 -10.47
C LYS A 31 -12.04 -20.72 -11.03
N LYS A 32 -11.80 -20.79 -12.34
CA LYS A 32 -11.23 -21.99 -12.99
C LYS A 32 -9.85 -22.34 -12.43
N VAL A 33 -9.00 -21.33 -12.22
CA VAL A 33 -7.67 -21.53 -11.65
C VAL A 33 -7.75 -22.06 -10.21
N ILE A 34 -8.60 -21.48 -9.36
CA ILE A 34 -8.76 -21.93 -7.98
C ILE A 34 -9.25 -23.38 -7.93
N MET A 35 -10.26 -23.72 -8.73
CA MET A 35 -10.81 -25.08 -8.78
C MET A 35 -9.78 -26.09 -9.30
N GLY A 36 -9.10 -25.78 -10.41
CA GLY A 36 -8.07 -26.67 -10.98
C GLY A 36 -6.89 -26.89 -10.04
N LEU A 37 -6.51 -25.88 -9.24
CA LEU A 37 -5.50 -26.04 -8.19
C LEU A 37 -5.96 -26.95 -7.06
N ASP A 38 -7.23 -26.86 -6.65
CA ASP A 38 -7.79 -27.74 -5.61
C ASP A 38 -7.87 -29.20 -6.08
N GLU A 39 -8.23 -29.43 -7.34
CA GLU A 39 -8.30 -30.75 -7.96
C GLU A 39 -6.96 -31.49 -7.98
N ILE A 40 -5.84 -30.77 -8.20
CA ILE A 40 -4.48 -31.35 -8.16
C ILE A 40 -3.90 -31.41 -6.74
N GLY A 41 -4.67 -31.04 -5.72
CA GLY A 41 -4.32 -31.19 -4.31
C GLY A 41 -3.76 -29.96 -3.61
N PHE A 42 -3.60 -28.81 -4.28
CA PHE A 42 -3.25 -27.57 -3.59
C PHE A 42 -4.42 -27.04 -2.77
N LYS A 43 -4.13 -26.40 -1.64
CA LYS A 43 -5.15 -25.70 -0.83
C LYS A 43 -4.97 -24.21 -1.00
N VAL A 44 -5.79 -23.63 -1.88
CA VAL A 44 -5.78 -22.18 -2.12
C VAL A 44 -6.41 -21.48 -0.92
N MET A 45 -5.60 -20.67 -0.23
CA MET A 45 -6.03 -19.92 0.95
C MET A 45 -6.48 -18.50 0.63
N GLY A 46 -6.00 -17.94 -0.48
CA GLY A 46 -6.33 -16.58 -0.86
C GLY A 46 -5.80 -16.18 -2.22
N MET A 47 -6.25 -15.01 -2.66
CA MET A 47 -5.83 -14.37 -3.90
C MET A 47 -5.30 -12.97 -3.60
N VAL A 48 -4.19 -12.63 -4.25
CA VAL A 48 -3.52 -11.33 -4.14
C VAL A 48 -3.61 -10.63 -5.48
N THR A 49 -4.10 -9.39 -5.48
CA THR A 49 -4.23 -8.57 -6.70
C THR A 49 -3.72 -7.15 -6.45
N ASP A 50 -3.48 -6.40 -7.52
CA ASP A 50 -3.31 -4.95 -7.37
C ASP A 50 -4.65 -4.26 -7.01
N ASN A 51 -4.58 -2.96 -6.73
CA ASN A 51 -5.76 -2.16 -6.40
C ASN A 51 -6.53 -1.61 -7.62
N ASN A 52 -6.56 -2.34 -8.75
CA ASN A 52 -7.36 -1.95 -9.92
C ASN A 52 -8.87 -2.19 -9.68
N SER A 53 -9.72 -1.33 -10.23
CA SER A 53 -11.19 -1.46 -10.10
C SER A 53 -11.75 -2.77 -10.67
N ILE A 54 -11.21 -3.26 -11.80
CA ILE A 54 -11.64 -4.52 -12.42
C ILE A 54 -11.29 -5.70 -11.51
N ASN A 55 -10.09 -5.70 -10.91
CA ASN A 55 -9.66 -6.73 -9.97
C ASN A 55 -10.56 -6.77 -8.73
N ARG A 56 -10.87 -5.61 -8.14
CA ARG A 56 -11.81 -5.53 -7.00
C ARG A 56 -13.21 -6.00 -7.37
N ALA A 57 -13.70 -5.64 -8.56
CA ALA A 57 -15.03 -6.05 -9.03
C ALA A 57 -15.10 -7.56 -9.32
N ALA A 58 -14.01 -8.15 -9.85
CA ALA A 58 -13.93 -9.59 -10.06
C ALA A 58 -13.90 -10.32 -8.70
N ALA A 59 -13.10 -9.83 -7.74
CA ALA A 59 -13.09 -10.35 -6.38
C ALA A 59 -14.45 -10.25 -5.69
N SER A 60 -15.16 -9.13 -5.85
CA SER A 60 -16.49 -8.95 -5.24
C SER A 60 -17.53 -9.93 -5.74
N SER A 61 -17.33 -10.49 -6.94
CA SER A 61 -18.22 -11.47 -7.56
C SER A 61 -18.17 -12.86 -6.88
N PHE A 62 -17.25 -13.08 -5.94
CA PHE A 62 -17.24 -14.27 -5.08
C PHE A 62 -18.29 -14.25 -3.97
N ALA A 63 -18.86 -13.09 -3.65
CA ALA A 63 -19.98 -13.00 -2.72
C ALA A 63 -21.31 -13.31 -3.41
N ASN A 64 -22.31 -13.78 -2.64
CA ASN A 64 -23.68 -14.00 -3.13
C ASN A 64 -24.28 -12.73 -3.78
N PHE A 65 -23.91 -11.56 -3.25
CA PHE A 65 -24.20 -10.26 -3.82
C PHE A 65 -22.88 -9.50 -4.00
N PRO A 66 -22.58 -8.95 -5.20
CA PRO A 66 -21.29 -8.34 -5.50
C PRO A 66 -20.89 -7.28 -4.47
N THR A 67 -20.02 -7.68 -3.54
CA THR A 67 -19.54 -6.84 -2.45
C THR A 67 -18.08 -7.18 -2.19
N LEU A 68 -17.24 -6.16 -2.08
CA LEU A 68 -15.84 -6.39 -1.75
C LEU A 68 -15.72 -6.80 -0.28
N GLN A 69 -15.09 -7.95 -0.05
CA GLN A 69 -14.90 -8.54 1.27
C GLN A 69 -13.47 -9.04 1.37
N ILE A 70 -12.95 -9.13 2.59
CA ILE A 70 -11.61 -9.68 2.86
C ILE A 70 -11.65 -11.21 2.88
N LYS A 71 -12.81 -11.78 3.18
CA LYS A 71 -13.03 -13.23 3.28
C LYS A 71 -14.25 -13.59 2.45
N TYR A 72 -14.09 -14.60 1.60
CA TYR A 72 -15.15 -15.26 0.85
C TYR A 72 -15.23 -16.74 1.24
N ASP A 73 -16.34 -17.40 0.90
CA ASP A 73 -16.44 -18.85 1.00
C ASP A 73 -15.62 -19.51 -0.13
N HIS A 74 -14.85 -20.54 0.19
CA HIS A 74 -14.06 -21.23 -0.84
C HIS A 74 -14.95 -22.07 -1.77
N LEU A 75 -14.67 -21.99 -3.07
CA LEU A 75 -15.48 -22.61 -4.12
C LEU A 75 -15.57 -24.14 -4.03
N ALA A 76 -14.46 -24.79 -3.66
CA ALA A 76 -14.40 -26.25 -3.52
C ALA A 76 -14.97 -26.75 -2.17
N GLU A 77 -14.94 -25.91 -1.12
CA GLU A 77 -15.26 -26.34 0.24
C GLU A 77 -15.71 -25.14 1.09
N LYS A 78 -17.01 -25.04 1.37
CA LYS A 78 -17.58 -23.85 2.03
C LYS A 78 -17.06 -23.59 3.45
N SER A 79 -16.56 -24.60 4.16
CA SER A 79 -15.93 -24.45 5.48
C SER A 79 -14.57 -23.74 5.43
N ARG A 80 -13.91 -23.73 4.27
CA ARG A 80 -12.59 -23.11 4.11
C ARG A 80 -12.75 -21.65 3.64
N PRO A 81 -12.04 -20.70 4.27
CA PRO A 81 -12.03 -19.32 3.80
C PRO A 81 -11.18 -19.17 2.53
N LEU A 82 -11.63 -18.29 1.63
CA LEU A 82 -10.81 -17.71 0.57
C LEU A 82 -10.55 -16.23 0.90
N PHE A 83 -9.32 -15.89 1.23
CA PHE A 83 -8.94 -14.51 1.57
C PHE A 83 -8.64 -13.68 0.32
N TYR A 84 -9.13 -12.45 0.29
CA TYR A 84 -8.76 -11.46 -0.72
C TYR A 84 -7.83 -10.41 -0.11
N VAL A 85 -6.65 -10.27 -0.72
CA VAL A 85 -5.62 -9.35 -0.25
C VAL A 85 -5.24 -8.42 -1.39
N ILE A 86 -5.23 -7.12 -1.10
CA ILE A 86 -4.66 -6.14 -2.03
C ILE A 86 -3.16 -6.08 -1.77
N ASP A 87 -2.38 -6.11 -2.84
CA ASP A 87 -0.93 -5.98 -2.78
C ASP A 87 -0.50 -4.75 -1.97
N SER A 88 0.27 -4.99 -0.91
CA SER A 88 0.72 -3.98 0.04
C SER A 88 1.65 -2.94 -0.60
N VAL A 89 2.49 -3.33 -1.56
CA VAL A 89 3.35 -2.41 -2.33
C VAL A 89 2.48 -1.41 -3.09
N HIS A 90 1.38 -1.88 -3.69
CA HIS A 90 0.44 -1.00 -4.38
C HIS A 90 -0.29 -0.07 -3.41
N MET A 91 -0.72 -0.57 -2.25
CA MET A 91 -1.35 0.26 -1.20
C MET A 91 -0.41 1.37 -0.72
N LEU A 92 0.86 1.07 -0.43
CA LEU A 92 1.85 2.07 -0.02
C LEU A 92 2.04 3.15 -1.10
N LYS A 93 2.15 2.74 -2.36
CA LYS A 93 2.25 3.68 -3.50
C LYS A 93 0.99 4.54 -3.62
N CYS A 94 -0.20 3.97 -3.41
CA CYS A 94 -1.46 4.71 -3.42
C CYS A 94 -1.50 5.77 -2.32
N VAL A 95 -1.15 5.42 -1.08
CA VAL A 95 -1.08 6.37 0.05
C VAL A 95 -0.14 7.53 -0.28
N ARG A 96 1.10 7.23 -0.71
CA ARG A 96 2.04 8.26 -1.15
C ARG A 96 1.47 9.13 -2.26
N ASN A 97 0.96 8.52 -3.34
CA ASN A 97 0.52 9.25 -4.53
C ASN A 97 -0.69 10.14 -4.24
N ASN A 98 -1.61 9.69 -3.38
CA ASN A 98 -2.74 10.49 -2.91
C ASN A 98 -2.25 11.71 -2.15
N TRP A 99 -1.28 11.55 -1.24
CA TRP A 99 -0.70 12.68 -0.51
C TRP A 99 0.01 13.67 -1.43
N LEU A 100 0.87 13.18 -2.34
CA LEU A 100 1.58 13.99 -3.35
C LEU A 100 0.64 14.77 -4.27
N ASN A 101 -0.52 14.22 -4.59
CA ASN A 101 -1.48 14.82 -5.51
C ASN A 101 -2.47 15.79 -4.84
N ASN A 102 -2.47 15.91 -3.51
CA ASN A 102 -3.49 16.69 -2.80
C ASN A 102 -3.23 18.21 -2.78
N HIS A 103 -2.74 18.76 -3.90
CA HIS A 103 -2.37 20.17 -4.07
C HIS A 103 -3.54 21.13 -3.77
N LYS A 104 -4.78 20.72 -4.09
CA LYS A 104 -5.99 21.51 -3.84
C LYS A 104 -6.28 21.73 -2.34
N ASN A 105 -5.81 20.82 -1.49
CA ASN A 105 -5.96 20.91 -0.04
C ASN A 105 -4.61 21.22 0.63
N GLY A 106 -3.74 22.04 0.00
CA GLY A 106 -2.46 22.44 0.58
C GLY A 106 -1.46 21.30 0.80
N TYR A 107 -1.65 20.15 0.15
CA TYR A 107 -0.92 18.91 0.39
C TYR A 107 -1.10 18.31 1.78
N TYR A 108 -2.27 18.49 2.38
CA TYR A 108 -2.66 17.85 3.62
C TYR A 108 -3.14 16.41 3.41
N PHE A 109 -2.95 15.56 4.41
CA PHE A 109 -3.60 14.25 4.52
C PHE A 109 -4.35 14.21 5.86
N TYR A 110 -5.66 14.04 5.81
CA TYR A 110 -6.50 13.97 7.00
C TYR A 110 -6.67 12.52 7.44
N TYR A 111 -6.44 12.25 8.71
CA TYR A 111 -6.61 10.93 9.30
C TYR A 111 -7.18 11.05 10.71
N ARG A 112 -7.77 9.97 11.23
CA ARG A 112 -8.27 9.93 12.60
C ARG A 112 -7.13 9.58 13.54
N ASP A 113 -7.13 10.19 14.71
CA ASP A 113 -6.32 9.73 15.83
C ASP A 113 -6.70 8.28 16.16
N PHE A 114 -5.72 7.37 16.19
CA PHE A 114 -6.00 5.95 16.43
C PHE A 114 -6.21 5.63 17.92
N ASP A 115 -5.80 6.52 18.82
CA ASP A 115 -5.98 6.34 20.26
C ASP A 115 -7.42 6.65 20.67
N THR A 116 -7.95 7.80 20.23
CA THR A 116 -9.27 8.28 20.67
C THR A 116 -10.36 8.23 19.58
N LEU A 117 -9.99 8.15 18.30
CA LEU A 117 -10.86 8.24 17.11
C LEU A 117 -11.72 9.51 16.98
N ASN A 118 -11.72 10.37 18.00
CA ASN A 118 -12.53 11.58 18.06
C ASN A 118 -11.90 12.74 17.30
N ASN A 119 -10.56 12.80 17.29
CA ASN A 119 -9.83 13.89 16.66
C ASN A 119 -9.47 13.58 15.20
N VAL A 120 -9.55 14.60 14.36
CA VAL A 120 -9.01 14.57 12.99
C VAL A 120 -7.63 15.22 13.03
N PHE A 121 -6.60 14.44 12.71
CA PHE A 121 -5.23 14.90 12.57
C PHE A 121 -4.90 15.19 11.11
N THR A 122 -3.90 16.04 10.91
CA THR A 122 -3.48 16.54 9.61
C THR A 122 -1.99 16.30 9.42
N ALA A 123 -1.60 15.54 8.40
CA ALA A 123 -0.20 15.43 7.98
C ALA A 123 0.07 16.39 6.82
N SER A 124 1.13 17.20 6.90
CA SER A 124 1.49 18.19 5.89
C SER A 124 2.71 17.74 5.08
N LEU A 125 2.51 17.46 3.79
CA LEU A 125 3.63 17.24 2.88
C LEU A 125 4.43 18.53 2.66
N SER A 126 3.78 19.69 2.80
CA SER A 126 4.43 20.99 2.70
C SER A 126 5.51 21.15 3.78
N SER A 127 5.28 20.65 5.00
CA SER A 127 6.29 20.58 6.05
C SER A 127 7.47 19.67 5.70
N VAL A 128 7.20 18.50 5.10
CA VAL A 128 8.27 17.59 4.65
C VAL A 128 9.10 18.21 3.51
N ARG A 129 8.48 19.02 2.64
CA ARG A 129 9.19 19.76 1.59
C ARG A 129 10.04 20.89 2.16
N LYS A 130 9.49 21.68 3.09
CA LYS A 130 10.24 22.72 3.82
C LYS A 130 11.44 22.13 4.56
N LEU A 131 11.27 20.98 5.20
CA LEU A 131 12.35 20.22 5.83
C LEU A 131 13.48 19.90 4.84
N TYR A 132 13.14 19.40 3.65
CA TYR A 132 14.13 19.15 2.60
C TYR A 132 14.86 20.42 2.17
N ASP A 133 14.16 21.55 2.04
CA ASP A 133 14.76 22.83 1.64
C ASP A 133 15.71 23.37 2.73
N LEU A 134 15.34 23.24 4.01
CA LEU A 134 16.17 23.63 5.16
C LEU A 134 17.50 22.86 5.21
N GLU A 135 17.47 21.59 4.84
CA GLU A 135 18.66 20.72 4.84
C GLU A 135 19.36 20.68 3.47
N TYR A 136 18.87 21.41 2.46
CA TYR A 136 19.35 21.25 1.08
C TYR A 136 20.85 21.55 0.95
N SER A 137 21.32 22.64 1.57
CA SER A 137 22.73 23.09 1.58
C SER A 137 23.55 22.52 2.73
N SER A 138 22.95 21.82 3.68
CA SER A 138 23.64 21.27 4.85
C SER A 138 24.49 20.06 4.47
N LEU A 139 25.72 19.99 4.98
CA LEU A 139 26.61 18.83 4.80
C LEU A 139 26.11 17.61 5.58
N LEU A 140 25.59 17.83 6.78
CA LEU A 140 24.97 16.80 7.63
C LEU A 140 23.46 17.01 7.59
N LYS A 141 22.72 15.93 7.30
CA LYS A 141 21.27 15.94 7.15
C LYS A 141 20.66 14.85 8.02
N PHE A 142 19.63 15.18 8.78
CA PHE A 142 18.77 14.22 9.43
C PHE A 142 17.93 13.47 8.39
N GLY A 143 17.29 14.19 7.48
CA GLY A 143 16.44 13.64 6.43
C GLY A 143 17.20 13.21 5.16
N TYR A 144 18.37 12.59 5.28
CA TYR A 144 19.26 12.30 4.13
C TYR A 144 18.61 11.43 3.03
N GLY A 145 17.57 10.65 3.37
CA GLY A 145 16.76 9.89 2.42
C GLY A 145 15.83 10.74 1.53
N LEU A 146 15.50 11.97 1.96
CA LEU A 146 14.67 12.89 1.20
C LEU A 146 15.45 13.47 0.04
N THR A 147 14.95 13.19 -1.16
CA THR A 147 15.49 13.74 -2.41
C THR A 147 14.37 14.38 -3.19
N ARG A 148 14.71 15.22 -4.16
CA ARG A 148 13.73 15.80 -5.09
C ARG A 148 12.82 14.73 -5.74
N ARG A 149 13.37 13.56 -6.04
CA ARG A 149 12.65 12.42 -6.62
C ARG A 149 11.60 11.81 -5.68
N VAL A 150 11.81 11.91 -4.36
CA VAL A 150 10.85 11.42 -3.35
C VAL A 150 9.67 12.37 -3.24
N LEU A 151 9.92 13.69 -3.25
CA LEU A 151 8.94 14.74 -2.96
C LEU A 151 8.22 15.27 -4.21
N TRP A 152 8.84 15.13 -5.39
CA TRP A 152 8.30 15.52 -6.70
C TRP A 152 8.61 14.44 -7.75
N PRO A 153 8.08 13.20 -7.60
CA PRO A 153 8.34 12.13 -8.55
C PRO A 153 7.62 12.34 -9.89
N THR A 154 8.30 11.98 -10.97
CA THR A 154 7.70 11.76 -12.30
C THR A 154 6.73 10.57 -12.29
N ASN A 155 5.94 10.40 -13.36
CA ASN A 155 5.00 9.28 -13.49
C ASN A 155 5.67 7.90 -13.42
N LEU A 156 6.87 7.76 -14.00
CA LEU A 156 7.68 6.54 -13.91
C LEU A 156 8.16 6.31 -12.47
N GLU A 157 8.64 7.35 -11.80
CA GLU A 157 9.14 7.27 -10.42
C GLU A 157 8.04 6.96 -9.41
N ARG A 158 6.80 7.34 -9.70
CA ARG A 158 5.63 6.92 -8.90
C ARG A 158 5.42 5.41 -8.90
N GLN A 159 6.00 4.65 -9.81
CA GLN A 159 5.94 3.19 -9.73
C GLN A 159 7.02 2.58 -8.83
N ASN A 160 8.05 3.36 -8.46
CA ASN A 160 9.13 2.90 -7.61
C ASN A 160 8.74 2.93 -6.13
N VAL A 161 8.59 1.74 -5.52
CA VAL A 161 8.28 1.59 -4.10
C VAL A 161 9.40 2.11 -3.20
N LYS A 162 10.68 2.03 -3.63
CA LYS A 162 11.82 2.52 -2.83
C LYS A 162 11.72 4.02 -2.52
N LEU A 163 11.13 4.80 -3.42
CA LEU A 163 10.88 6.22 -3.18
C LEU A 163 9.76 6.47 -2.17
N ALA A 164 8.74 5.59 -2.12
CA ALA A 164 7.73 5.66 -1.07
C ALA A 164 8.31 5.31 0.30
N LEU A 165 9.14 4.27 0.38
CA LEU A 165 9.82 3.89 1.62
C LEU A 165 10.72 5.01 2.17
N LYS A 166 11.41 5.74 1.29
CA LYS A 166 12.20 6.91 1.72
C LYS A 166 11.35 8.03 2.31
N LEU A 167 10.14 8.26 1.78
CA LEU A 167 9.21 9.24 2.36
C LEU A 167 8.69 8.79 3.72
N PHE A 168 8.33 7.50 3.83
CA PHE A 168 7.82 6.89 5.05
C PHE A 168 8.93 6.18 5.82
N SER A 169 9.96 6.93 6.23
CA SER A 169 11.13 6.39 6.94
C SER A 169 11.31 7.01 8.31
N THR A 170 12.01 6.29 9.17
CA THR A 170 12.44 6.77 10.50
C THR A 170 13.32 8.01 10.39
N ASP A 171 14.13 8.14 9.35
CA ASP A 171 14.97 9.33 9.12
C ASP A 171 14.14 10.60 8.97
N VAL A 172 13.02 10.52 8.24
CA VAL A 172 12.09 11.66 8.08
C VAL A 172 11.42 12.00 9.40
N VAL A 173 11.07 10.99 10.18
CA VAL A 173 10.50 11.16 11.53
C VAL A 173 11.49 11.87 12.46
N HIS A 174 12.74 11.42 12.49
CA HIS A 174 13.79 12.07 13.28
C HIS A 174 14.01 13.52 12.83
N ALA A 175 14.12 13.75 11.52
CA ALA A 175 14.31 15.10 10.98
C ALA A 175 13.15 16.05 11.32
N LEU A 176 11.91 15.58 11.27
CA LEU A 176 10.74 16.37 11.68
C LEU A 176 10.72 16.64 13.20
N ASN A 177 11.15 15.71 14.03
CA ASN A 177 11.21 15.95 15.48
C ASN A 177 12.32 16.96 15.85
N GLU A 178 13.48 16.87 15.21
CA GLU A 178 14.62 17.75 15.50
C GLU A 178 14.42 19.18 14.95
N LEU A 179 13.83 19.30 13.76
CA LEU A 179 13.72 20.57 13.04
C LEU A 179 12.31 21.16 13.06
N GLY A 180 11.30 20.38 13.44
CA GLY A 180 9.90 20.78 13.41
C GLY A 180 9.59 21.99 14.28
N GLU A 181 9.88 21.89 15.58
CA GLU A 181 9.68 23.01 16.52
C GLU A 181 10.63 24.17 16.20
N LYS A 182 11.92 23.87 16.00
CA LYS A 182 12.99 24.84 15.73
C LYS A 182 12.69 25.79 14.57
N TYR A 183 12.08 25.28 13.51
CA TYR A 183 11.72 26.06 12.33
C TYR A 183 10.21 26.29 12.19
N SER A 184 9.43 26.01 13.26
CA SER A 184 7.98 26.19 13.29
C SER A 184 7.26 25.54 12.10
N LEU A 185 7.63 24.31 11.78
CA LEU A 185 7.00 23.53 10.71
C LEU A 185 5.56 23.21 11.11
N GLU A 186 4.61 23.55 10.24
CA GLU A 186 3.18 23.29 10.50
C GLU A 186 2.92 21.79 10.67
N CYS A 187 2.03 21.47 11.62
CA CYS A 187 1.54 20.11 11.84
C CYS A 187 2.64 19.02 11.92
N TYR A 188 3.86 19.37 12.37
CA TYR A 188 5.00 18.45 12.28
C TYR A 188 4.78 17.21 13.16
N GLU A 189 4.23 17.37 14.37
CA GLU A 189 3.89 16.27 15.27
C GLU A 189 2.87 15.30 14.67
N GLN A 190 1.80 15.83 14.07
CA GLN A 190 0.79 15.01 13.41
C GLN A 190 1.35 14.36 12.13
N THR A 191 2.30 15.01 11.45
CA THR A 191 2.98 14.44 10.28
C THR A 191 3.91 13.29 10.70
N VAL A 192 4.63 13.44 11.81
CA VAL A 192 5.44 12.38 12.43
C VAL A 192 4.58 11.17 12.77
N LYS A 193 3.46 11.39 13.48
CA LYS A 193 2.51 10.32 13.81
C LYS A 193 2.01 9.60 12.56
N PHE A 194 1.64 10.34 11.52
CA PHE A 194 1.19 9.76 10.25
C PHE A 194 2.27 8.89 9.60
N ILE A 195 3.51 9.38 9.50
CA ILE A 195 4.61 8.62 8.90
C ILE A 195 4.89 7.34 9.71
N ASN A 196 4.89 7.43 11.04
CA ASN A 196 5.04 6.27 11.92
C ASN A 196 3.94 5.24 11.71
N ILE A 197 2.66 5.65 11.58
CA ILE A 197 1.55 4.72 11.30
C ILE A 197 1.82 3.96 10.00
N ILE A 198 2.20 4.66 8.93
CA ILE A 198 2.45 4.04 7.63
C ILE A 198 3.69 3.13 7.66
N SER A 199 4.77 3.55 8.33
CA SER A 199 5.99 2.75 8.50
C SER A 199 5.71 1.47 9.28
N THR A 200 5.05 1.57 10.43
CA THR A 200 4.69 0.42 11.26
C THR A 200 3.77 -0.53 10.51
N TRP A 201 2.76 -0.01 9.80
CA TRP A 201 1.91 -0.83 8.95
C TRP A 201 2.71 -1.57 7.88
N TRP A 202 3.66 -0.90 7.22
CA TRP A 202 4.53 -1.51 6.22
C TRP A 202 5.37 -2.65 6.80
N ASP A 203 5.97 -2.44 7.98
CA ASP A 203 6.79 -3.45 8.65
C ASP A 203 5.98 -4.70 9.01
N ILE A 204 4.70 -4.55 9.37
CA ILE A 204 3.79 -5.66 9.66
C ILE A 204 3.46 -6.46 8.38
N VAL A 205 3.17 -5.78 7.26
CA VAL A 205 2.70 -6.45 6.03
C VAL A 205 3.83 -6.95 5.13
N ASN A 206 5.07 -6.54 5.38
CA ASN A 206 6.25 -6.89 4.57
C ASN A 206 7.28 -7.71 5.37
N VAL A 207 6.84 -8.44 6.40
CA VAL A 207 7.68 -9.40 7.13
C VAL A 207 8.15 -10.49 6.16
N LYS A 208 9.46 -10.74 6.14
CA LYS A 208 10.00 -11.91 5.44
C LYS A 208 9.85 -13.13 6.36
N PRO A 209 9.19 -14.23 5.92
CA PRO A 209 9.23 -15.47 6.68
C PRO A 209 10.70 -15.91 6.83
N GLN A 210 11.05 -16.35 8.05
CA GLN A 210 12.37 -16.89 8.38
C GLN A 210 12.63 -18.19 7.64
#